data_AF-A0A3E0WUW7-F1
#
_entry.id   AF-A0A3E0WUW7-F1
#
_cell.length_a   1.000
_cell.length_b   1.000
_cell.length_c   1.000
_cell.angle_alpha   90.00
_cell.angle_beta   90.00
_cell.angle_gamma   90.00
#
_symmetry.space_group_name_H-M   'P 1'
#
loop_
_entity.id
_entity.type
_entity.pdbx_description
1 polymer ?
#
loop_
_entity_poly.entity_id
_entity_poly.type
_entity_poly.pdbx_seq_one_letter_code
_entity_poly.pdbx_strand_id
1 'polypeptide(L)'
;MYRHNAKKHKRMLLKLFMPEEFSEQDEREKMINAHACRKVYLFMPLIFGIILFLMGLYPFLADTFPSYPMLLLFIFPIAQITIYYLSVRNKF
;
A
#
# COMPACT_ATOMS: atom_id res chain seq x y z
N MET A 1 18.75 27.18 19.47
CA MET A 1 17.72 27.56 18.48
C MET A 1 17.66 26.64 17.24
N TYR A 2 18.77 26.05 16.76
CA TYR A 2 18.79 25.20 15.54
C TYR A 2 17.97 23.89 15.57
N ARG A 3 17.79 23.25 16.74
CA ARG A 3 17.08 21.96 16.84
C ARG A 3 15.56 22.06 16.61
N HIS A 4 14.96 23.25 16.77
CA HIS A 4 13.52 23.46 16.61
C HIS A 4 13.11 23.55 15.12
N ASN A 5 13.92 24.20 14.29
CA ASN A 5 13.67 24.33 12.86
C ASN A 5 13.81 22.99 12.11
N ALA A 6 14.74 22.13 12.51
CA ALA A 6 14.89 20.79 11.93
C ALA A 6 13.63 19.92 12.16
N LYS A 7 13.00 20.00 13.35
CA LYS A 7 11.75 19.29 13.64
C LYS A 7 10.57 19.82 12.82
N LYS A 8 10.50 21.15 12.60
CA LYS A 8 9.46 21.79 11.79
C LYS A 8 9.57 21.40 10.32
N HIS A 9 10.77 21.41 9.76
CA HIS A 9 11.01 21.04 8.36
C HIS A 9 10.74 19.55 8.11
N LYS A 10 11.14 18.68 9.06
CA LYS A 10 10.83 17.24 8.99
C LYS A 10 9.33 16.97 9.02
N ARG A 11 8.54 17.71 9.81
CA ARG A 11 7.07 17.60 9.82
C ARG A 11 6.42 18.08 8.52
N MET A 12 6.96 19.12 7.87
CA MET A 12 6.47 19.57 6.57
C MET A 12 6.77 18.57 5.46
N LEU A 13 7.99 18.04 5.42
CA LEU A 13 8.36 16.99 4.46
C LEU A 13 7.51 15.73 4.66
N LEU A 14 7.25 15.35 5.92
CA LEU A 14 6.36 14.24 6.22
C LEU A 14 4.95 14.49 5.65
N LYS A 15 4.37 15.67 5.88
CA LYS A 15 3.04 16.03 5.36
C LYS A 15 2.97 16.12 3.83
N LEU A 16 4.06 16.42 3.14
CA LEU A 16 4.07 16.53 1.69
C LEU A 16 4.08 15.16 0.99
N PHE A 17 4.78 14.18 1.57
CA PHE A 17 4.94 12.84 0.98
C PHE A 17 3.94 11.81 1.53
N MET A 18 3.27 12.12 2.62
CA MET A 18 2.36 11.20 3.30
C MET A 18 0.93 11.51 2.87
N PRO A 19 0.14 10.50 2.43
CA PRO A 19 -1.26 10.70 2.11
C PRO A 19 -2.00 11.30 3.29
N GLU A 20 -2.96 12.17 3.02
CA GLU A 20 -3.77 12.85 4.04
C GLU A 20 -4.49 11.86 4.95
N GLU A 21 -4.80 10.66 4.45
CA GLU A 21 -5.38 9.53 5.18
C GLU A 21 -4.53 9.06 6.37
N PHE A 22 -3.21 9.27 6.32
CA PHE A 22 -2.31 8.95 7.43
C PHE A 22 -2.01 10.16 8.32
N SER A 23 -2.50 11.36 7.99
CA SER A 23 -2.42 12.56 8.85
C SER A 23 -3.43 12.47 10.00
N GLU A 24 -3.32 11.39 10.79
CA GLU A 24 -4.20 11.04 11.90
C GLU A 24 -4.04 12.07 13.04
N GLN A 25 -5.03 12.95 13.19
CA GLN A 25 -5.05 13.93 14.27
C GLN A 25 -5.62 13.31 15.57
N ASP A 26 -6.54 12.35 15.42
CA ASP A 26 -7.24 11.70 16.52
C ASP A 26 -6.73 10.27 16.79
N GLU A 27 -6.65 9.88 18.06
CA GLU A 27 -6.21 8.52 18.46
C GLU A 27 -7.07 7.40 17.87
N ARG A 28 -8.35 7.67 17.61
CA ARG A 28 -9.27 6.70 17.00
C ARG A 28 -8.88 6.38 15.56
N GLU A 29 -8.53 7.39 14.77
CA GLU A 29 -8.09 7.23 13.37
C GLU A 29 -6.78 6.43 13.32
N LYS A 30 -5.85 6.70 14.25
CA LYS A 30 -4.61 5.92 14.40
C LYS A 30 -4.85 4.43 14.58
N MET A 31 -5.83 4.09 15.42
CA MET A 31 -6.16 2.68 15.69
C MET A 31 -6.80 2.00 14.47
N ILE A 32 -7.64 2.71 13.71
CA ILE A 32 -8.27 2.18 12.49
C ILE A 32 -7.20 1.91 11.43
N ASN A 33 -6.31 2.87 11.19
CA ASN A 33 -5.25 2.76 10.20
C ASN A 33 -4.22 1.71 10.56
N ALA A 34 -3.79 1.63 11.83
CA ALA A 34 -2.89 0.56 12.29
C ALA A 34 -3.49 -0.84 12.04
N HIS A 35 -4.79 -0.99 12.25
CA HIS A 35 -5.47 -2.24 11.97
C HIS A 35 -5.60 -2.54 10.48
N ALA A 36 -5.88 -1.52 9.66
CA ALA A 36 -5.92 -1.66 8.21
C ALA A 36 -4.55 -2.04 7.63
N CYS A 37 -3.47 -1.38 8.06
CA CYS A 37 -2.10 -1.74 7.71
C CYS A 37 -1.76 -3.17 8.13
N ARG A 38 -2.16 -3.60 9.34
CA ARG A 38 -1.93 -4.97 9.81
C ARG A 38 -2.62 -6.01 8.92
N LYS A 39 -3.84 -5.72 8.46
CA LYS A 39 -4.55 -6.59 7.50
C LYS A 39 -3.82 -6.65 6.16
N VAL A 40 -3.46 -5.51 5.58
CA VAL A 40 -2.70 -5.45 4.31
C VAL A 40 -1.41 -6.26 4.40
N TYR A 41 -0.66 -6.11 5.49
CA TYR A 41 0.57 -6.87 5.74
C TYR A 41 0.33 -8.38 5.77
N LEU A 42 -0.77 -8.82 6.39
CA LEU A 42 -1.12 -10.25 6.48
C LEU A 42 -1.52 -10.84 5.12
N PHE A 43 -2.20 -10.06 4.27
CA PHE A 43 -2.56 -10.46 2.92
C PHE A 43 -1.41 -10.34 1.90
N MET A 44 -0.36 -9.58 2.22
CA MET A 44 0.76 -9.33 1.32
C MET A 44 1.44 -10.62 0.80
N PRO A 45 1.84 -11.60 1.63
CA PRO A 45 2.46 -12.83 1.14
C PRO A 45 1.50 -13.67 0.29
N LEU A 46 0.21 -13.65 0.58
CA LEU A 46 -0.80 -14.38 -0.18
C LEU A 46 -0.92 -13.80 -1.60
N ILE A 47 -1.05 -12.47 -1.72
CA ILE A 47 -1.08 -11.81 -3.02
C ILE A 47 0.23 -12.03 -3.78
N PHE A 48 1.36 -11.90 -3.09
CA PHE A 48 2.67 -12.11 -3.71
C PHE A 48 2.82 -13.54 -4.25
N GLY A 49 2.35 -14.55 -3.50
CA GLY A 49 2.31 -15.93 -3.97
C GLY A 49 1.43 -16.12 -5.21
N ILE A 50 0.25 -15.50 -5.25
CA ILE A 50 -0.64 -15.53 -6.43
C ILE A 50 0.03 -14.90 -7.64
N ILE A 51 0.66 -13.73 -7.47
CA ILE A 51 1.35 -13.05 -8.56
C ILE A 51 2.53 -13.87 -9.07
N LEU A 52 3.36 -14.43 -8.18
CA LEU A 52 4.47 -15.30 -8.58
C LEU A 52 3.97 -16.51 -9.36
N PHE A 53 2.88 -17.14 -8.92
CA PHE A 53 2.26 -18.25 -9.64
C PHE A 53 1.79 -17.82 -11.03
N LEU A 54 1.08 -16.69 -11.14
CA LEU A 54 0.67 -16.12 -12.43
C LEU A 54 1.86 -15.78 -13.33
N MET A 55 2.96 -15.29 -12.76
CA MET A 55 4.19 -14.96 -13.49
C MET A 55 4.91 -16.23 -13.97
N GLY A 56 4.84 -17.33 -13.21
CA GLY A 56 5.32 -18.65 -13.62
C GLY A 56 4.58 -19.23 -14.84
N LEU A 57 3.35 -18.79 -15.09
CA LEU A 57 2.56 -19.14 -16.28
C LEU A 57 2.90 -18.27 -17.51
N TYR A 58 3.73 -17.23 -17.35
CA TYR A 58 4.14 -16.35 -18.45
C TYR A 58 4.67 -17.05 -19.72
N PRO A 59 5.53 -18.09 -19.67
CA PRO A 59 6.03 -18.72 -20.89
C PRO A 59 4.94 -19.30 -21.79
N PHE A 60 3.75 -19.58 -21.26
CA PHE A 60 2.60 -20.06 -22.05
C PHE A 60 1.78 -18.93 -22.67
N LEU A 61 1.86 -17.71 -22.14
CA LEU A 61 1.10 -16.53 -22.60
C LEU A 61 1.97 -15.50 -23.34
N ALA A 62 3.30 -15.71 -23.38
CA ALA A 62 4.25 -14.76 -23.94
C ALA A 62 3.99 -14.44 -25.42
N ASP A 63 3.57 -15.42 -26.21
CA ASP A 63 3.30 -15.24 -27.65
C ASP A 63 2.04 -14.41 -27.92
N THR A 64 1.05 -14.46 -27.03
CA THR A 64 -0.23 -13.76 -27.19
C THR A 64 -0.23 -12.40 -26.51
N PHE A 65 0.46 -12.28 -25.36
CA PHE A 65 0.38 -11.10 -24.49
C PHE A 65 1.73 -10.80 -23.80
N PRO A 66 2.71 -10.23 -24.52
CA PRO A 66 4.05 -9.96 -23.99
C PRO A 66 4.08 -8.91 -22.87
N SER A 67 3.04 -8.06 -22.75
CA SER A 67 2.89 -7.05 -21.68
C SER A 67 2.31 -7.60 -20.36
N TYR A 68 2.01 -8.91 -20.30
CA TYR A 68 1.38 -9.54 -19.14
C TYR A 68 2.13 -9.36 -17.80
N PRO A 69 3.47 -9.48 -17.71
CA PRO A 69 4.20 -9.27 -16.46
C PRO A 69 4.10 -7.83 -15.96
N MET A 70 4.07 -6.84 -16.88
CA MET A 70 3.88 -5.44 -16.51
C MET A 70 2.49 -5.21 -15.90
N LEU A 71 1.44 -5.82 -16.46
CA LEU A 71 0.11 -5.73 -15.88
C LEU A 71 0.06 -6.29 -14.44
N LEU A 72 0.71 -7.43 -14.18
CA LEU A 72 0.80 -7.99 -12.83
C LEU A 72 1.50 -7.05 -11.84
N LEU A 73 2.57 -6.38 -12.27
CA LEU A 73 3.25 -5.37 -11.46
C LEU A 73 2.35 -4.19 -11.11
N PHE A 74 1.48 -3.75 -12.02
CA PHE A 74 0.51 -2.69 -11.73
C PHE A 74 -0.66 -3.16 -10.85
N ILE A 75 -1.10 -4.42 -11.01
CA ILE A 75 -2.18 -4.99 -10.20
C ILE A 75 -1.76 -5.14 -8.74
N PHE A 76 -0.49 -5.43 -8.47
CA PHE A 76 0.01 -5.60 -7.09
C PHE A 76 -0.27 -4.42 -6.15
N PRO A 77 0.17 -3.17 -6.44
CA PRO A 77 -0.11 -2.02 -5.58
C PRO A 77 -1.61 -1.69 -5.54
N ILE A 78 -2.34 -1.88 -6.64
CA ILE A 78 -3.80 -1.65 -6.70
C ILE A 78 -4.52 -2.60 -5.72
N ALA A 79 -4.15 -3.88 -5.69
CA ALA A 79 -4.71 -4.84 -4.76
C ALA A 79 -4.45 -4.45 -3.30
N GLN A 80 -3.23 -3.96 -2.99
CA GLN A 80 -2.90 -3.49 -1.65
C GLN A 80 -3.72 -2.26 -1.23
N ILE A 81 -3.86 -1.27 -2.12
CA ILE A 81 -4.69 -0.07 -1.87
C ILE A 81 -6.16 -0.47 -1.68
N THR A 82 -6.66 -1.42 -2.47
CA THR A 82 -8.05 -1.90 -2.36
C THR A 82 -8.30 -2.57 -1.02
N ILE A 83 -7.39 -3.44 -0.56
CA ILE A 83 -7.49 -4.09 0.76
C ILE A 83 -7.43 -3.06 1.88
N TYR A 84 -6.55 -2.08 1.77
CA TYR A 84 -6.46 -0.98 2.73
C TYR A 84 -7.80 -0.22 2.80
N TYR A 85 -8.30 0.24 1.65
CA TYR A 85 -9.53 1.01 1.56
C TYR A 85 -10.75 0.23 2.09
N LEU A 86 -10.90 -1.05 1.70
CA LEU A 86 -11.95 -1.92 2.23
C LEU A 86 -11.82 -2.14 3.74
N SER A 87 -10.59 -2.27 4.25
CA SER A 87 -10.37 -2.44 5.68
C SER A 87 -10.67 -1.17 6.48
N VAL A 88 -10.37 0.00 5.94
CA VAL A 88 -10.70 1.29 6.55
C VAL A 88 -12.21 1.48 6.53
N ARG A 89 -12.86 1.30 5.38
CA ARG A 89 -14.31 1.45 5.21
C ARG A 89 -15.15 0.53 6.11
N ASN A 90 -14.69 -0.71 6.33
CA ASN A 90 -15.38 -1.65 7.23
C ASN A 90 -15.24 -1.29 8.71
N LYS A 91 -14.36 -0.37 9.09
CA LYS A 91 -14.11 0.05 10.48
C LYS A 91 -14.57 1.47 10.80
N PHE A 92 -14.87 2.26 9.77
CA PHE A 92 -15.60 3.53 9.89
C PHE A 92 -17.09 3.25 10.04
#